data_AF-A0A7C6PZN9-F1
#
_entry.id   AF-A0A7C6PZN9-F1
#
_cell.length_a   1.000
_cell.length_b   1.000
_cell.length_c   1.000
_cell.angle_alpha   90.00
_cell.angle_beta   90.00
_cell.angle_gamma   90.00
#
_symmetry.space_group_name_H-M   'P 1'
#
loop_
_entity.id
_entity.type
_entity.pdbx_description
1 polymer ?
#
loop_
_entity_poly.entity_id
_entity_poly.type
_entity_poly.pdbx_seq_one_letter_code
_entity_poly.pdbx_strand_id
1 'polypeptide(L)'
;MKKGLLVCLGIFLFLAIVSGNINNNSKTPFSDLEINKANKTVEGTETALENEQRLNWNGDKENNIEEPIKTSKGTSQTDNGDAVKLVVSTNYGRKILFNKEVPIKGEQTILEVLEENMAVEKAYGGGFVNSIMGISSGYRQDNERMDWFYWVNGVMGNVGGGDYKVKKGDKIWWDYHPWSSSSIIPNVIGCFPEPFLQGYKGKSLSTVIICSERALRLAEKLKFALQHRGINSAIEVNLKKIPEDKIVIALGTWPELEANSLISAYNKNPKKVGLFVNFNTDGFFPLNDKGEKEILLSKAGAIVSLGSGLGNSTPLWLITATDQDTLNFTLDLVIEKPSLLENKIGLVTDGAKVYGLPWEG
;
A
#
# COMPACT_ATOMS: atom_id res chain seq x y z
N MET A 1 40.06 -59.97 27.32
CA MET A 1 41.05 -59.75 28.41
C MET A 1 41.15 -58.25 28.67
N LYS A 2 40.80 -57.83 29.90
CA LYS A 2 41.16 -56.60 30.67
C LYS A 2 40.89 -55.22 30.02
N LYS A 3 39.90 -54.45 30.51
CA LYS A 3 39.85 -53.55 31.72
C LYS A 3 40.66 -52.25 31.49
N GLY A 4 40.25 -51.03 31.88
CA GLY A 4 39.14 -50.48 32.69
C GLY A 4 39.08 -48.95 32.45
N LEU A 5 37.94 -48.28 32.56
CA LEU A 5 37.33 -47.67 33.76
C LEU A 5 38.26 -46.78 34.59
N LEU A 6 38.01 -45.46 34.58
CA LEU A 6 38.04 -44.64 35.80
C LEU A 6 37.02 -43.48 35.72
N VAL A 7 36.26 -43.39 36.80
CA VAL A 7 35.18 -42.46 37.16
C VAL A 7 35.76 -41.47 38.18
N CYS A 8 35.22 -40.24 38.25
CA CYS A 8 34.91 -39.48 39.49
C CYS A 8 34.20 -38.17 39.08
N LEU A 9 32.94 -37.94 39.48
CA LEU A 9 32.49 -37.26 40.73
C LEU A 9 33.10 -35.85 40.86
N GLY A 10 32.39 -34.74 41.08
CA GLY A 10 31.00 -34.48 41.44
C GLY A 10 30.93 -33.23 42.36
N ILE A 11 29.77 -32.56 42.32
CA ILE A 11 29.10 -31.81 43.41
C ILE A 11 29.49 -30.33 43.74
N PHE A 12 28.41 -29.55 43.97
CA PHE A 12 28.17 -28.34 44.79
C PHE A 12 27.96 -27.01 44.04
N LEU A 13 26.72 -26.52 43.79
CA LEU A 13 25.59 -26.03 44.63
C LEU A 13 25.75 -24.57 45.15
N PHE A 14 24.90 -23.68 44.63
CA PHE A 14 24.21 -22.50 45.22
C PHE A 14 24.93 -21.58 46.24
N LEU A 15 24.93 -20.26 45.97
CA LEU A 15 24.08 -19.27 46.68
C LEU A 15 24.19 -17.83 46.09
N ALA A 16 23.06 -17.13 46.15
CA ALA A 16 22.80 -15.74 45.73
C ALA A 16 23.41 -14.69 46.71
N ILE A 17 23.49 -13.38 46.44
CA ILE A 17 22.39 -12.38 46.56
C ILE A 17 22.94 -10.93 46.33
N VAL A 18 22.13 -10.09 45.64
CA VAL A 18 21.92 -8.60 45.76
C VAL A 18 22.69 -7.55 44.93
N SER A 19 21.89 -6.96 44.02
CA SER A 19 21.59 -5.54 43.75
C SER A 19 22.50 -4.65 42.90
N GLY A 20 21.91 -4.20 41.78
CA GLY A 20 22.31 -3.04 41.00
C GLY A 20 21.26 -2.71 39.95
N ASN A 21 20.34 -1.81 40.30
CA ASN A 21 19.18 -1.38 39.54
C ASN A 21 19.59 -0.41 38.40
N ILE A 22 19.41 -0.76 37.12
CA ILE A 22 19.38 0.22 36.01
C ILE A 22 18.27 -0.15 35.03
N ASN A 23 17.21 0.65 35.06
CA ASN A 23 16.18 0.72 34.03
C ASN A 23 16.79 1.14 32.70
N ASN A 24 16.69 0.30 31.67
CA ASN A 24 16.76 0.71 30.27
C ASN A 24 15.53 0.17 29.54
N ASN A 25 14.49 1.01 29.47
CA ASN A 25 13.27 0.74 28.75
C ASN A 25 13.46 1.23 27.30
N SER A 26 13.98 0.37 26.41
CA SER A 26 13.88 0.57 24.96
C SER A 26 12.97 -0.53 24.40
N LYS A 27 11.66 -0.28 24.41
CA LYS A 27 10.71 -1.12 23.68
C LYS A 27 10.95 -0.95 22.18
N THR A 28 11.40 -2.01 21.52
CA THR A 28 11.40 -2.12 20.06
C THR A 28 9.95 -2.28 19.57
N PRO A 29 9.56 -1.70 18.41
CA PRO A 29 8.15 -1.60 18.00
C PRO A 29 7.51 -2.91 17.49
N PHE A 30 8.13 -4.07 17.75
CA PHE A 30 7.71 -5.36 17.20
C PHE A 30 7.31 -6.41 18.25
N SER A 31 7.26 -6.06 19.55
CA SER A 31 6.62 -6.93 20.54
C SER A 31 5.15 -6.53 20.62
N ASP A 32 4.29 -7.33 19.99
CA ASP A 32 2.88 -7.61 20.37
C ASP A 32 2.08 -8.01 19.12
N LEU A 33 2.39 -9.21 18.60
CA LEU A 33 1.49 -9.99 17.75
C LEU A 33 1.44 -11.41 18.34
N GLU A 34 0.84 -11.52 19.53
CA GLU A 34 0.39 -12.81 20.04
C GLU A 34 -0.90 -13.20 19.30
N ILE A 35 -0.76 -14.14 18.36
CA ILE A 35 -1.89 -14.84 17.75
C ILE A 35 -2.46 -15.77 18.81
N ASN A 36 -3.64 -15.43 19.34
CA ASN A 36 -4.41 -16.29 20.23
C ASN A 36 -4.71 -17.64 19.55
N LYS A 37 -3.98 -18.69 19.96
CA LYS A 37 -4.35 -20.08 19.73
C LYS A 37 -5.43 -20.48 20.75
N ALA A 38 -6.68 -20.46 20.33
CA ALA A 38 -7.72 -21.23 21.00
C ALA A 38 -7.91 -22.56 20.26
N ASN A 39 -7.27 -23.61 20.79
CA ASN A 39 -7.55 -24.99 20.44
C ASN A 39 -8.97 -25.37 20.91
N LYS A 40 -9.85 -25.76 19.98
CA LYS A 40 -10.87 -26.77 20.24
C LYS A 40 -10.81 -27.82 19.14
N THR A 41 -10.40 -28.99 19.57
CA THR A 41 -10.36 -30.27 18.87
C THR A 41 -11.70 -30.59 18.21
N VAL A 42 -11.68 -30.82 16.89
CA VAL A 42 -12.57 -31.78 16.24
C VAL A 42 -11.68 -32.55 15.26
N GLU A 43 -11.31 -33.77 15.65
CA GLU A 43 -10.79 -34.78 14.74
C GLU A 43 -11.89 -35.15 13.73
N GLY A 44 -11.52 -35.28 12.46
CA GLY A 44 -12.32 -35.98 11.46
C GLY A 44 -12.41 -35.27 10.12
N THR A 45 -11.97 -35.96 9.07
CA THR A 45 -12.22 -35.74 7.63
C THR A 45 -11.20 -34.87 6.87
N GLU A 46 -9.92 -35.22 6.97
CA GLU A 46 -9.13 -35.42 5.75
C GLU A 46 -9.81 -36.55 4.95
N THR A 47 -10.65 -36.22 3.97
CA THR A 47 -11.11 -37.03 2.81
C THR A 47 -12.45 -36.48 2.27
N ALA A 48 -12.41 -35.33 1.56
CA ALA A 48 -13.53 -34.89 0.70
C ALA A 48 -13.10 -33.80 -0.32
N LEU A 49 -11.83 -33.82 -0.77
CA LEU A 49 -11.34 -32.91 -1.82
C LEU A 49 -10.66 -33.72 -2.92
N GLU A 50 -11.31 -34.80 -3.34
CA GLU A 50 -11.09 -35.44 -4.63
C GLU A 50 -12.48 -35.71 -5.22
N ASN A 51 -12.70 -35.16 -6.42
CA ASN A 51 -13.89 -35.27 -7.26
C ASN A 51 -14.94 -34.17 -7.08
N GLU A 52 -14.84 -33.16 -7.95
CA GLU A 52 -15.90 -32.54 -8.77
C GLU A 52 -15.43 -31.10 -9.11
N GLN A 53 -15.35 -30.59 -10.34
CA GLN A 53 -15.62 -31.06 -11.69
C GLN A 53 -14.73 -30.23 -12.63
N ARG A 54 -14.16 -30.90 -13.62
CA ARG A 54 -13.65 -30.27 -14.85
C ARG A 54 -14.84 -29.81 -15.67
N LEU A 55 -14.90 -28.52 -16.03
CA LEU A 55 -15.67 -28.08 -17.19
C LEU A 55 -14.76 -27.27 -18.11
N ASN A 56 -14.56 -27.84 -19.30
CA ASN A 56 -13.84 -27.28 -20.43
C ASN A 56 -14.55 -26.03 -20.94
N TRP A 57 -13.80 -24.98 -21.24
CA TRP A 57 -14.22 -23.95 -22.19
C TRP A 57 -13.12 -23.73 -23.23
N ASN A 58 -13.43 -24.10 -24.48
CA ASN A 58 -12.71 -23.73 -25.69
C ASN A 58 -13.67 -22.92 -26.56
N GLY A 59 -13.24 -21.77 -27.09
CA GLY A 59 -14.00 -21.01 -28.06
C GLY A 59 -13.36 -19.67 -28.38
N ASP A 60 -12.50 -19.66 -29.40
CA ASP A 60 -11.98 -18.47 -30.07
C ASP A 60 -13.04 -17.79 -30.96
N LYS A 61 -12.81 -16.49 -31.20
CA LYS A 61 -13.00 -15.70 -32.45
C LYS A 61 -13.95 -14.49 -32.41
N GLU A 62 -13.31 -13.40 -32.83
CA GLU A 62 -13.72 -12.04 -33.21
C GLU A 62 -15.07 -11.89 -33.94
N ASN A 63 -15.72 -10.73 -33.75
CA ASN A 63 -16.08 -9.83 -34.86
C ASN A 63 -16.51 -8.42 -34.38
N ASN A 64 -15.91 -7.42 -35.04
CA ASN A 64 -16.26 -6.00 -35.08
C ASN A 64 -17.60 -5.75 -35.77
N ILE A 65 -18.40 -4.80 -35.27
CA ILE A 65 -19.28 -3.93 -36.09
C ILE A 65 -19.38 -2.53 -35.43
N GLU A 66 -18.85 -1.51 -36.12
CA GLU A 66 -19.08 -0.06 -35.93
C GLU A 66 -20.39 0.34 -36.64
N GLU A 67 -21.28 1.18 -36.09
CA GLU A 67 -21.47 2.64 -36.32
C GLU A 67 -22.95 3.01 -35.97
N PRO A 68 -23.41 4.30 -35.91
CA PRO A 68 -22.70 5.57 -35.77
C PRO A 68 -23.20 6.45 -34.60
N ILE A 69 -22.37 7.42 -34.22
CA ILE A 69 -22.59 8.44 -33.18
C ILE A 69 -23.59 9.51 -33.67
N LYS A 70 -24.67 9.75 -32.89
CA LYS A 70 -25.49 10.96 -32.99
C LYS A 70 -25.06 11.96 -31.90
N THR A 71 -24.62 13.12 -32.37
CA THR A 71 -24.32 14.31 -31.58
C THR A 71 -25.59 14.96 -31.04
N SER A 72 -25.64 15.25 -29.74
CA SER A 72 -26.42 16.37 -29.23
C SER A 72 -25.63 17.12 -28.17
N LYS A 73 -25.36 18.40 -28.47
CA LYS A 73 -24.98 19.40 -27.47
C LYS A 73 -26.21 19.64 -26.59
N GLY A 74 -26.04 19.44 -25.29
CA GLY A 74 -27.02 19.81 -24.28
C GLY A 74 -26.27 20.06 -22.99
N THR A 75 -26.04 21.34 -22.68
CA THR A 75 -25.55 21.80 -21.39
C THR A 75 -26.56 21.39 -20.33
N SER A 76 -26.26 20.36 -19.56
CA SER A 76 -26.99 20.02 -18.34
C SER A 76 -26.04 20.19 -17.17
N GLN A 77 -26.21 21.29 -16.43
CA GLN A 77 -25.88 21.28 -15.01
C GLN A 77 -26.67 20.14 -14.39
N THR A 78 -26.02 19.03 -14.10
CA THR A 78 -26.60 17.96 -13.31
C THR A 78 -26.42 18.30 -11.85
N ASP A 79 -27.55 18.33 -11.16
CA ASP A 79 -27.69 18.27 -9.71
C ASP A 79 -26.81 17.12 -9.20
N ASN A 80 -25.58 17.42 -8.77
CA ASN A 80 -24.58 16.41 -8.52
C ASN A 80 -24.81 15.85 -7.11
N GLY A 81 -25.63 14.80 -7.05
CA GLY A 81 -25.72 13.95 -5.87
C GLY A 81 -24.34 13.52 -5.38
N ASP A 82 -24.25 13.11 -4.12
CA ASP A 82 -22.99 12.62 -3.57
C ASP A 82 -22.43 11.49 -4.44
N ALA A 83 -21.13 11.52 -4.73
CA ALA A 83 -20.46 10.58 -5.62
C ALA A 83 -19.09 10.19 -5.08
N VAL A 84 -18.58 9.06 -5.56
CA VAL A 84 -17.24 8.52 -5.27
C VAL A 84 -16.54 8.14 -6.57
N LYS A 85 -15.21 8.15 -6.58
CA LYS A 85 -14.44 7.61 -7.71
C LYS A 85 -14.18 6.12 -7.46
N LEU A 86 -14.71 5.26 -8.32
CA LEU A 86 -14.50 3.81 -8.26
C LEU A 86 -13.53 3.38 -9.36
N VAL A 87 -12.43 2.77 -8.94
CA VAL A 87 -11.43 2.17 -9.82
C VAL A 87 -11.33 0.67 -9.55
N VAL A 88 -11.35 -0.14 -10.60
CA VAL A 88 -11.08 -1.58 -10.55
C VAL A 88 -10.00 -1.90 -11.57
N SER A 89 -8.95 -2.57 -11.13
CA SER A 89 -7.80 -2.89 -11.97
C SER A 89 -7.22 -4.27 -11.65
N THR A 90 -6.28 -4.68 -12.48
CA THR A 90 -5.43 -5.84 -12.22
C THR A 90 -3.98 -5.46 -12.40
N ASN A 91 -3.09 -6.29 -11.83
CA ASN A 91 -1.65 -6.15 -11.92
C ASN A 91 -1.18 -4.78 -11.39
N TYR A 92 -1.48 -4.51 -10.11
CA TYR A 92 -1.02 -3.33 -9.38
C TYR A 92 -1.40 -2.01 -10.07
N GLY A 93 -2.60 -1.95 -10.67
CA GLY A 93 -3.13 -0.78 -11.35
C GLY A 93 -2.69 -0.60 -12.81
N ARG A 94 -1.91 -1.53 -13.37
CA ARG A 94 -1.42 -1.44 -14.77
C ARG A 94 -2.52 -1.67 -15.79
N LYS A 95 -3.46 -2.57 -15.50
CA LYS A 95 -4.61 -2.83 -16.38
C LYS A 95 -5.89 -2.36 -15.71
N ILE A 96 -6.45 -1.26 -16.22
CA ILE A 96 -7.72 -0.72 -15.73
C ILE A 96 -8.88 -1.49 -16.36
N LEU A 97 -9.78 -2.02 -15.52
CA LEU A 97 -11.01 -2.68 -15.95
C LEU A 97 -12.22 -1.73 -15.81
N PHE A 98 -12.20 -0.86 -14.79
CA PHE A 98 -13.23 0.14 -14.53
C PHE A 98 -12.61 1.38 -13.88
N ASN A 99 -13.03 2.58 -14.29
CA ASN A 99 -12.61 3.85 -13.68
C ASN A 99 -13.65 4.92 -13.98
N LYS A 100 -14.57 5.17 -13.05
CA LYS A 100 -15.63 6.17 -13.20
C LYS A 100 -15.95 6.83 -11.87
N GLU A 101 -16.48 8.04 -11.94
CA GLU A 101 -17.29 8.58 -10.85
C GLU A 101 -18.65 7.87 -10.86
N VAL A 102 -19.07 7.40 -9.69
CA VAL A 102 -20.34 6.70 -9.51
C VAL A 102 -21.13 7.39 -8.40
N PRO A 103 -22.44 7.60 -8.58
CA PRO A 103 -23.27 8.22 -7.55
C PRO A 103 -23.42 7.28 -6.36
N ILE A 104 -23.50 7.85 -5.16
CA ILE A 104 -23.83 7.13 -3.93
C ILE A 104 -25.21 7.53 -3.42
N LYS A 105 -25.92 6.57 -2.83
CA LYS A 105 -27.30 6.72 -2.33
C LYS A 105 -27.31 6.51 -0.82
N GLY A 106 -27.45 7.58 -0.05
CA GLY A 106 -27.48 7.48 1.41
C GLY A 106 -26.21 6.82 1.98
N GLU A 107 -26.37 5.95 2.98
CA GLU A 107 -25.24 5.28 3.65
C GLU A 107 -24.90 3.92 3.02
N GLN A 108 -24.24 3.94 1.87
CA GLN A 108 -23.72 2.74 1.22
C GLN A 108 -22.37 2.28 1.78
N THR A 109 -22.10 1.00 1.61
CA THR A 109 -20.81 0.34 1.82
C THR A 109 -20.02 0.32 0.52
N ILE A 110 -18.71 0.07 0.59
CA ILE A 110 -17.88 -0.12 -0.61
C ILE A 110 -18.44 -1.27 -1.46
N LEU A 111 -18.86 -2.35 -0.81
CA LEU A 111 -19.36 -3.54 -1.49
C LEU A 111 -20.67 -3.28 -2.21
N GLU A 112 -21.61 -2.55 -1.60
CA GLU A 112 -22.85 -2.13 -2.27
C GLU A 112 -22.56 -1.23 -3.47
N VAL A 113 -21.64 -0.27 -3.35
CA VAL A 113 -21.20 0.57 -4.48
C VAL A 113 -20.61 -0.28 -5.60
N LEU A 114 -19.81 -1.30 -5.26
CA LEU A 114 -19.22 -2.21 -6.24
C LEU A 114 -20.29 -3.07 -6.94
N GLU A 115 -21.20 -3.69 -6.18
CA GLU A 115 -22.30 -4.55 -6.66
C GLU A 115 -23.30 -3.80 -7.55
N GLU A 116 -23.54 -2.50 -7.29
CA GLU A 116 -24.40 -1.67 -8.15
C GLU A 116 -23.79 -1.37 -9.52
N ASN A 117 -22.47 -1.54 -9.68
CA ASN A 117 -21.75 -1.16 -10.89
C ASN A 117 -21.21 -2.34 -11.70
N MET A 118 -21.07 -3.53 -11.11
CA MET A 118 -20.54 -4.72 -11.78
C MET A 118 -20.92 -6.02 -11.07
N ALA A 119 -20.74 -7.14 -11.76
CA ALA A 119 -20.92 -8.47 -11.18
C ALA A 119 -19.86 -8.76 -10.11
N VAL A 120 -20.29 -9.11 -8.91
CA VAL A 120 -19.46 -9.46 -7.76
C VAL A 120 -19.94 -10.78 -7.16
N GLU A 121 -19.01 -11.68 -6.87
CA GLU A 121 -19.28 -12.86 -6.05
C GLU A 121 -18.62 -12.69 -4.69
N LYS A 122 -19.28 -13.17 -3.63
CA LYS A 122 -18.85 -12.98 -2.24
C LYS A 122 -18.51 -14.32 -1.58
N ALA A 123 -17.62 -14.29 -0.61
CA ALA A 123 -17.23 -15.44 0.21
C ALA A 123 -17.41 -15.17 1.72
N TYR A 124 -17.21 -16.22 2.53
CA TYR A 124 -17.15 -16.16 4.00
C TYR A 124 -18.33 -15.44 4.67
N GLY A 125 -19.57 -15.76 4.24
CA GLY A 125 -20.77 -15.13 4.80
C GLY A 125 -21.10 -13.74 4.24
N GLY A 126 -20.43 -13.31 3.17
CA GLY A 126 -20.82 -12.13 2.38
C GLY A 126 -20.02 -10.86 2.67
N GLY A 127 -19.08 -10.87 3.60
CA GLY A 127 -18.26 -9.70 3.95
C GLY A 127 -17.05 -9.46 3.02
N PHE A 128 -16.66 -10.48 2.26
CA PHE A 128 -15.45 -10.48 1.44
C PHE A 128 -15.78 -10.73 -0.04
N VAL A 129 -15.08 -10.03 -0.91
CA VAL A 129 -15.16 -10.23 -2.36
C VAL A 129 -14.35 -11.47 -2.74
N ASN A 130 -14.97 -12.37 -3.49
CA ASN A 130 -14.32 -13.53 -4.10
C ASN A 130 -14.07 -13.32 -5.60
N SER A 131 -14.94 -12.59 -6.29
CA SER A 131 -14.80 -12.33 -7.72
C SER A 131 -15.33 -10.96 -8.08
N ILE A 132 -14.68 -10.30 -9.03
CA ILE A 132 -15.18 -9.08 -9.68
C ILE A 132 -15.08 -9.29 -11.18
N MET A 133 -16.19 -9.09 -11.90
CA MET A 133 -16.25 -9.28 -13.36
C MET A 133 -15.73 -10.66 -13.82
N GLY A 134 -16.00 -11.71 -13.04
CA GLY A 134 -15.62 -13.08 -13.33
C GLY A 134 -14.14 -13.42 -13.08
N ILE A 135 -13.33 -12.48 -12.57
CA ILE A 135 -11.96 -12.74 -12.16
C ILE A 135 -11.98 -13.12 -10.68
N SER A 136 -11.79 -14.40 -10.39
CA SER A 136 -11.92 -14.95 -9.04
C SER A 136 -10.58 -15.04 -8.30
N SER A 137 -10.64 -14.81 -7.00
CA SER A 137 -9.57 -15.13 -6.04
C SER A 137 -9.31 -16.62 -6.03
N GLY A 138 -8.06 -17.02 -5.81
CA GLY A 138 -7.67 -18.42 -5.84
C GLY A 138 -6.22 -18.64 -6.27
N TYR A 139 -5.87 -19.90 -6.51
CA TYR A 139 -4.55 -20.27 -7.02
C TYR A 139 -4.55 -20.30 -8.55
N ARG A 140 -3.49 -19.73 -9.14
CA ARG A 140 -3.19 -19.91 -10.57
C ARG A 140 -2.42 -21.20 -10.81
N GLN A 141 -2.18 -21.53 -12.08
CA GLN A 141 -1.50 -22.77 -12.50
C GLN A 141 -0.07 -22.89 -11.97
N ASP A 142 0.60 -21.78 -11.70
CA ASP A 142 1.93 -21.67 -11.09
C ASP A 142 1.91 -21.75 -9.55
N ASN A 143 0.75 -22.08 -8.96
CA ASN A 143 0.51 -22.12 -7.52
C ASN A 143 0.67 -20.75 -6.83
N GLU A 144 0.63 -19.65 -7.60
CA GLU A 144 0.55 -18.31 -7.06
C GLU A 144 -0.88 -18.02 -6.60
N ARG A 145 -1.01 -17.59 -5.34
CA ARG A 145 -2.30 -17.17 -4.79
C ARG A 145 -2.58 -15.75 -5.24
N MET A 146 -3.76 -15.52 -5.79
CA MET A 146 -4.25 -14.22 -6.22
C MET A 146 -5.48 -13.82 -5.41
N ASP A 147 -5.64 -12.52 -5.15
CA ASP A 147 -6.82 -12.01 -4.46
C ASP A 147 -7.14 -10.56 -4.86
N TRP A 148 -8.32 -10.12 -4.42
CA TRP A 148 -8.80 -8.75 -4.56
C TRP A 148 -8.50 -7.95 -3.29
N PHE A 149 -7.79 -6.85 -3.47
CA PHE A 149 -7.48 -5.91 -2.41
C PHE A 149 -8.10 -4.56 -2.71
N TYR A 150 -8.39 -3.78 -1.67
CA TYR A 150 -8.94 -2.44 -1.84
C TYR A 150 -8.28 -1.40 -0.94
N TRP A 151 -8.25 -0.18 -1.46
CA TRP A 151 -7.87 1.03 -0.76
C TRP A 151 -8.97 2.07 -0.85
N VAL A 152 -9.16 2.83 0.22
CA VAL A 152 -9.95 4.07 0.19
C VAL A 152 -9.02 5.22 0.47
N ASN A 153 -8.98 6.19 -0.45
CA ASN A 153 -8.12 7.37 -0.36
C ASN A 153 -6.66 6.99 -0.06
N GLY A 154 -6.21 5.89 -0.66
CA GLY A 154 -4.83 5.39 -0.55
C GLY A 154 -4.52 4.64 0.74
N VAL A 155 -5.52 4.32 1.57
CA VAL A 155 -5.37 3.49 2.79
C VAL A 155 -6.04 2.14 2.57
N MET A 156 -5.31 1.05 2.78
CA MET A 156 -5.84 -0.29 2.65
C MET A 156 -6.87 -0.56 3.74
N GLY A 157 -8.00 -1.15 3.36
CA GLY A 157 -9.05 -1.52 4.29
C GLY A 157 -8.55 -2.45 5.41
N ASN A 158 -8.99 -2.18 6.64
CA ASN A 158 -8.76 -3.07 7.79
C ASN A 158 -10.01 -3.88 8.18
N VAL A 159 -11.04 -3.81 7.34
CA VAL A 159 -12.34 -4.45 7.49
C VAL A 159 -12.77 -5.01 6.12
N GLY A 160 -13.86 -5.76 6.04
CA GLY A 160 -14.41 -6.17 4.74
C GLY A 160 -15.03 -4.98 3.99
N GLY A 161 -15.18 -5.10 2.68
CA GLY A 161 -15.83 -4.08 1.85
C GLY A 161 -17.28 -3.79 2.27
N GLY A 162 -17.94 -4.77 2.89
CA GLY A 162 -19.30 -4.63 3.45
C GLY A 162 -19.37 -3.83 4.76
N ASP A 163 -18.25 -3.55 5.41
CA ASP A 163 -18.22 -2.86 6.71
C ASP A 163 -17.76 -1.39 6.59
N TYR A 164 -17.09 -1.03 5.50
CA TYR A 164 -16.67 0.35 5.26
C TYR A 164 -17.80 1.16 4.63
N LYS A 165 -18.29 2.17 5.35
CA LYS A 165 -19.27 3.14 4.84
C LYS A 165 -18.60 4.26 4.04
N VAL A 166 -18.95 4.36 2.76
CA VAL A 166 -18.36 5.33 1.84
C VAL A 166 -18.74 6.75 2.23
N LYS A 167 -17.83 7.69 1.95
CA LYS A 167 -18.07 9.12 2.10
C LYS A 167 -18.01 9.80 0.74
N LYS A 168 -18.78 10.88 0.59
CA LYS A 168 -18.73 11.73 -0.61
C LYS A 168 -17.29 12.12 -0.90
N GLY A 169 -16.86 11.95 -2.15
CA GLY A 169 -15.52 12.29 -2.60
C GLY A 169 -14.47 11.22 -2.33
N ASP A 170 -14.82 10.10 -1.69
CA ASP A 170 -13.90 8.97 -1.55
C ASP A 170 -13.46 8.46 -2.94
N LYS A 171 -12.16 8.14 -3.04
CA LYS A 171 -11.60 7.33 -4.12
C LYS A 171 -11.39 5.91 -3.61
N ILE A 172 -12.20 5.00 -4.15
CA ILE A 172 -12.16 3.57 -3.88
C ILE A 172 -11.40 2.90 -5.01
N TRP A 173 -10.34 2.18 -4.67
CA TRP A 173 -9.53 1.45 -5.64
C TRP A 173 -9.47 -0.03 -5.26
N TRP A 174 -10.00 -0.89 -6.13
CA TRP A 174 -9.84 -2.34 -6.09
C TRP A 174 -8.76 -2.77 -7.08
N ASP A 175 -7.88 -3.67 -6.66
CA ASP A 175 -6.89 -4.27 -7.55
C ASP A 175 -6.75 -5.78 -7.30
N TYR A 176 -6.67 -6.54 -8.40
CA TYR A 176 -6.38 -7.97 -8.39
C TYR A 176 -4.89 -8.22 -8.67
N HIS A 177 -4.19 -8.81 -7.71
CA HIS A 177 -2.76 -9.09 -7.80
C HIS A 177 -2.37 -10.26 -6.87
N PRO A 178 -1.11 -10.75 -6.97
CA PRO A 178 -0.63 -11.82 -6.12
C PRO A 178 -0.74 -11.50 -4.63
N TRP A 179 -1.38 -12.40 -3.89
CA TRP A 179 -1.33 -12.43 -2.44
C TRP A 179 0.02 -13.03 -2.01
N SER A 180 1.00 -12.18 -1.78
CA SER A 180 2.23 -12.58 -1.11
C SER A 180 1.99 -12.78 0.39
N SER A 181 2.28 -13.96 0.93
CA SER A 181 2.21 -14.25 2.37
C SER A 181 3.10 -13.36 3.24
N SER A 182 4.00 -12.59 2.62
CA SER A 182 5.01 -11.76 3.29
C SER A 182 4.86 -10.26 3.07
N SER A 183 3.92 -9.81 2.23
CA SER A 183 3.83 -8.40 1.83
C SER A 183 2.40 -7.87 2.00
N ILE A 184 2.23 -6.90 2.89
CA ILE A 184 1.03 -6.05 2.92
C ILE A 184 1.36 -4.74 2.22
N ILE A 185 0.36 -4.07 1.64
CA ILE A 185 0.52 -2.76 1.01
C ILE A 185 -0.41 -1.77 1.73
N PRO A 186 -0.02 -1.28 2.92
CA PRO A 186 -0.88 -0.48 3.77
C PRO A 186 -1.40 0.78 3.10
N ASN A 187 -0.53 1.42 2.31
CA ASN A 187 -0.81 2.69 1.69
C ASN A 187 -0.23 2.77 0.28
N VAL A 188 -0.85 3.59 -0.57
CA VAL A 188 -0.51 3.71 -1.99
C VAL A 188 -0.54 5.16 -2.45
N ILE A 189 0.27 5.49 -3.45
CA ILE A 189 0.29 6.83 -4.04
C ILE A 189 -0.87 7.05 -5.04
N GLY A 190 -1.43 5.94 -5.54
CA GLY A 190 -2.43 5.87 -6.61
C GLY A 190 -3.70 6.67 -6.38
N CYS A 191 -3.98 7.04 -5.13
CA CYS A 191 -5.16 7.80 -4.76
C CYS A 191 -4.91 9.29 -4.50
N PHE A 192 -3.72 9.82 -4.81
CA PHE A 192 -3.48 11.27 -4.73
C PHE A 192 -4.57 12.08 -5.49
N PRO A 193 -5.12 13.17 -4.91
CA PRO A 193 -4.75 13.80 -3.63
C PRO A 193 -5.54 13.32 -2.40
N GLU A 194 -6.44 12.36 -2.56
CA GLU A 194 -7.45 12.02 -1.54
C GLU A 194 -6.90 11.62 -0.15
N PRO A 195 -5.73 10.95 0.00
CA PRO A 195 -5.18 10.69 1.33
C PRO A 195 -5.03 11.96 2.18
N PHE A 196 -4.72 13.09 1.53
CA PHE A 196 -4.45 14.38 2.17
C PHE A 196 -5.66 15.30 2.22
N LEU A 197 -6.62 15.09 1.31
CA LEU A 197 -7.80 15.93 1.17
C LEU A 197 -8.97 15.38 1.98
N GLN A 198 -9.40 14.16 1.65
CA GLN A 198 -10.54 13.47 2.28
C GLN A 198 -10.10 12.68 3.52
N GLY A 199 -8.88 12.17 3.52
CA GLY A 199 -8.37 11.28 4.56
C GLY A 199 -9.06 9.92 4.55
N TYR A 200 -9.26 9.29 5.71
CA TYR A 200 -9.81 7.94 5.80
C TYR A 200 -10.98 7.88 6.80
N LYS A 201 -12.05 7.17 6.46
CA LYS A 201 -13.30 7.09 7.26
C LYS A 201 -13.90 8.48 7.57
N GLY A 202 -13.84 9.40 6.60
CA GLY A 202 -14.36 10.76 6.74
C GLY A 202 -13.56 11.66 7.69
N LYS A 203 -12.34 11.26 8.06
CA LYS A 203 -11.43 12.07 8.88
C LYS A 203 -10.23 12.51 8.04
N SER A 204 -10.17 13.81 7.76
CA SER A 204 -9.00 14.45 7.17
C SER A 204 -8.09 14.97 8.27
N LEU A 205 -6.82 14.56 8.25
CA LEU A 205 -5.79 14.97 9.20
C LEU A 205 -4.92 16.09 8.60
N SER A 206 -4.31 16.89 9.46
CA SER A 206 -3.34 17.89 8.98
C SER A 206 -2.13 17.19 8.35
N THR A 207 -1.63 17.75 7.24
CA THR A 207 -0.43 17.26 6.58
C THR A 207 0.79 18.05 7.06
N VAL A 208 1.89 17.36 7.36
CA VAL A 208 3.19 17.98 7.65
C VAL A 208 4.21 17.53 6.61
N ILE A 209 4.86 18.50 6.00
CA ILE A 209 6.03 18.28 5.16
C ILE A 209 7.25 18.40 6.06
N ILE A 210 7.94 17.29 6.32
CA ILE A 210 9.23 17.31 7.00
C ILE A 210 10.34 17.38 5.95
N CYS A 211 11.29 18.28 6.12
CA CYS A 211 12.39 18.46 5.18
C CYS A 211 13.67 18.90 5.87
N SER A 212 14.79 18.85 5.15
CA SER A 212 16.02 19.53 5.55
C SER A 212 15.98 21.01 5.16
N GLU A 213 16.92 21.80 5.66
CA GLU A 213 17.12 23.19 5.23
C GLU A 213 17.37 23.28 3.71
N ARG A 214 18.13 22.32 3.15
CA ARG A 214 18.43 22.28 1.71
C ARG A 214 17.19 22.09 0.85
N ALA A 215 16.21 21.33 1.35
CA ALA A 215 14.96 21.05 0.66
C ALA A 215 13.85 22.07 0.97
N LEU A 216 14.09 23.11 1.78
CA LEU A 216 13.06 24.07 2.22
C LEU A 216 12.33 24.72 1.05
N ARG A 217 13.05 25.19 0.02
CA ARG A 217 12.43 25.80 -1.17
C ARG A 217 11.52 24.84 -1.92
N LEU A 218 11.90 23.56 -1.99
CA LEU A 218 11.06 22.51 -2.59
C LEU A 218 9.84 22.22 -1.71
N ALA A 219 10.01 22.21 -0.39
CA ALA A 219 8.90 22.04 0.56
C ALA A 219 7.89 23.20 0.47
N GLU A 220 8.36 24.43 0.28
CA GLU A 220 7.50 25.60 0.03
C GLU A 220 6.73 25.48 -1.28
N LYS A 221 7.40 25.04 -2.36
CA LYS A 221 6.75 24.74 -3.65
C LYS A 221 5.64 23.69 -3.48
N LEU A 222 5.92 22.61 -2.77
CA LEU A 222 4.95 21.55 -2.48
C LEU A 222 3.78 22.06 -1.63
N LYS A 223 4.06 22.74 -0.51
CA LYS A 223 3.04 23.31 0.38
C LYS A 223 2.09 24.20 -0.39
N PHE A 224 2.62 25.11 -1.21
CA PHE A 224 1.81 25.99 -2.05
C PHE A 224 0.89 25.18 -2.98
N ALA A 225 1.43 24.17 -3.67
CA ALA A 225 0.65 23.31 -4.56
C ALA A 225 -0.44 22.51 -3.83
N LEU A 226 -0.16 22.00 -2.62
CA LEU A 226 -1.14 21.30 -1.80
C LEU A 226 -2.26 22.25 -1.32
N GLN A 227 -1.90 23.45 -0.86
CA GLN A 227 -2.88 24.45 -0.41
C GLN A 227 -3.82 24.91 -1.54
N HIS A 228 -3.33 25.00 -2.78
CA HIS A 228 -4.16 25.30 -3.96
C HIS A 228 -5.20 24.20 -4.24
N ARG A 229 -5.00 23.00 -3.72
CA ARG A 229 -5.94 21.87 -3.80
C ARG A 229 -6.83 21.75 -2.56
N GLY A 230 -6.79 22.73 -1.65
CA GLY A 230 -7.56 22.73 -0.41
C GLY A 230 -6.96 21.89 0.72
N ILE A 231 -5.72 21.41 0.57
CA ILE A 231 -5.07 20.56 1.58
C ILE A 231 -4.40 21.44 2.64
N ASN A 232 -4.78 21.25 3.90
CA ASN A 232 -4.14 21.90 5.04
C ASN A 232 -2.75 21.28 5.29
N SER A 233 -1.70 22.02 4.94
CA SER A 233 -0.32 21.58 5.09
C SER A 233 0.58 22.61 5.77
N ALA A 234 1.51 22.13 6.58
CA ALA A 234 2.56 22.90 7.23
C ALA A 234 3.94 22.31 6.91
N ILE A 235 4.99 23.11 7.06
CA ILE A 235 6.38 22.68 6.89
C ILE A 235 7.04 22.63 8.27
N GLU A 236 7.77 21.55 8.54
CA GLU A 236 8.67 21.41 9.68
C GLU A 236 10.07 21.10 9.15
N VAL A 237 11.03 22.00 9.38
CA VAL A 237 12.44 21.80 8.95
C VAL A 237 13.15 20.89 9.95
N ASN A 238 12.70 19.65 10.05
CA ASN A 238 13.20 18.63 10.97
C ASN A 238 12.92 17.22 10.45
N LEU A 239 13.93 16.57 9.88
CA LEU A 239 13.83 15.19 9.42
C LEU A 239 13.90 14.14 10.53
N LYS A 240 14.29 14.49 11.75
CA LYS A 240 14.51 13.51 12.84
C LYS A 240 13.21 13.08 13.51
N LYS A 241 12.20 13.94 13.53
CA LYS A 241 10.92 13.69 14.19
C LYS A 241 9.83 13.48 13.15
N ILE A 242 9.16 12.33 13.21
CA ILE A 242 7.98 12.03 12.40
C ILE A 242 6.78 12.03 13.36
N PRO A 243 5.82 12.96 13.23
CA PRO A 243 4.62 12.95 14.05
C PRO A 243 3.73 11.75 13.68
N GLU A 244 3.24 11.03 14.69
CA GLU A 244 2.45 9.79 14.50
C GLU A 244 0.96 10.05 14.26
N ASP A 245 0.47 11.23 14.65
CA ASP A 245 -0.94 11.66 14.62
C ASP A 245 -1.29 12.52 13.38
N LYS A 246 -0.35 12.64 12.43
CA LYS A 246 -0.49 13.47 11.23
C LYS A 246 -0.15 12.67 9.99
N ILE A 247 -0.61 13.15 8.84
CA ILE A 247 -0.11 12.66 7.55
C ILE A 247 1.23 13.34 7.29
N VAL A 248 2.27 12.57 6.95
CA VAL A 248 3.63 13.08 6.81
C VAL A 248 4.14 12.90 5.39
N ILE A 249 4.72 13.96 4.83
CA ILE A 249 5.52 13.91 3.60
C ILE A 249 6.97 14.22 3.98
N ALA A 250 7.85 13.23 3.92
CA ALA A 250 9.28 13.44 4.05
C ALA A 250 9.88 13.78 2.69
N LEU A 251 10.47 14.97 2.59
CA LEU A 251 11.06 15.52 1.37
C LEU A 251 12.56 15.76 1.57
N GLY A 252 13.38 15.07 0.78
CA GLY A 252 14.83 15.21 0.83
C GLY A 252 15.55 14.15 0.01
N THR A 253 16.85 14.34 -0.19
CA THR A 253 17.68 13.30 -0.83
C THR A 253 17.78 12.07 0.06
N TRP A 254 18.06 10.90 -0.51
CA TRP A 254 18.13 9.66 0.25
C TRP A 254 19.15 9.72 1.41
N PRO A 255 20.38 10.25 1.24
CA PRO A 255 21.32 10.43 2.35
C PRO A 255 20.78 11.27 3.52
N GLU A 256 19.84 12.19 3.27
CA GLU A 256 19.20 12.97 4.34
C GLU A 256 18.09 12.19 5.03
N LEU A 257 17.27 11.49 4.26
CA LEU A 257 16.12 10.75 4.81
C LEU A 257 16.57 9.49 5.56
N GLU A 258 17.63 8.82 5.12
CA GLU A 258 18.14 7.60 5.76
C GLU A 258 18.72 7.85 7.16
N ALA A 259 19.08 9.10 7.48
CA ALA A 259 19.52 9.51 8.81
C ALA A 259 18.39 9.43 9.86
N ASN A 260 17.12 9.39 9.43
CA ASN A 260 15.99 9.11 10.32
C ASN A 260 15.91 7.60 10.60
N SER A 261 15.90 7.21 11.87
CA SER A 261 15.92 5.80 12.29
C SER A 261 14.69 5.01 11.84
N LEU A 262 13.50 5.63 11.78
CA LEU A 262 12.27 4.99 11.31
C LEU A 262 12.33 4.75 9.79
N ILE A 263 12.72 5.76 9.01
CA ILE A 263 12.87 5.64 7.55
C ILE A 263 13.92 4.58 7.21
N SER A 264 15.07 4.58 7.90
CA SER A 264 16.10 3.55 7.76
C SER A 264 15.57 2.15 8.08
N ALA A 265 14.77 2.00 9.14
CA ALA A 265 14.17 0.72 9.52
C ALA A 265 13.16 0.22 8.48
N TYR A 266 12.35 1.11 7.91
CA TYR A 266 11.42 0.79 6.82
C TYR A 266 12.13 0.35 5.56
N ASN A 267 13.21 1.03 5.15
CA ASN A 267 14.02 0.61 4.00
C ASN A 267 14.70 -0.76 4.19
N LYS A 268 15.00 -1.14 5.44
CA LYS A 268 15.51 -2.49 5.78
C LYS A 268 14.43 -3.57 5.82
N ASN A 269 13.16 -3.19 5.92
CA ASN A 269 12.02 -4.11 6.03
C ASN A 269 10.92 -3.79 5.00
N PRO A 270 11.25 -3.72 3.69
CA PRO A 270 10.37 -3.16 2.67
C PRO A 270 8.99 -3.84 2.61
N LYS A 271 8.95 -5.17 2.72
CA LYS A 271 7.71 -5.97 2.66
C LYS A 271 6.69 -5.65 3.77
N LYS A 272 7.16 -5.22 4.95
CA LYS A 272 6.27 -4.92 6.10
C LYS A 272 5.50 -3.62 5.92
N VAL A 273 5.98 -2.73 5.04
CA VAL A 273 5.48 -1.36 4.91
C VAL A 273 4.96 -1.04 3.50
N GLY A 274 4.84 -2.05 2.63
CA GLY A 274 4.39 -1.88 1.24
C GLY A 274 5.42 -1.20 0.33
N LEU A 275 6.70 -1.27 0.67
CA LEU A 275 7.77 -0.63 -0.09
C LEU A 275 8.33 -1.57 -1.16
N PHE A 276 8.29 -1.15 -2.42
CA PHE A 276 8.79 -1.89 -3.57
C PHE A 276 10.04 -1.25 -4.19
N VAL A 277 10.84 -0.58 -3.37
CA VAL A 277 12.15 -0.05 -3.77
C VAL A 277 13.07 -0.07 -2.56
N ASN A 278 14.29 -0.56 -2.73
CA ASN A 278 15.34 -0.47 -1.74
C ASN A 278 16.26 0.69 -2.10
N PHE A 279 16.33 1.67 -1.21
CA PHE A 279 17.14 2.86 -1.36
C PHE A 279 18.55 2.62 -0.81
N ASN A 280 19.58 3.03 -1.55
CA ASN A 280 20.98 3.04 -1.10
C ASN A 280 21.65 4.35 -1.51
N THR A 281 22.83 4.62 -0.95
CA THR A 281 23.67 5.78 -1.30
C THR A 281 24.06 5.81 -2.77
N ASP A 282 24.29 4.63 -3.37
CA ASP A 282 24.78 4.48 -4.74
C ASP A 282 23.65 4.50 -5.79
N GLY A 283 22.39 4.48 -5.34
CA GLY A 283 21.22 4.43 -6.20
C GLY A 283 20.09 3.59 -5.62
N PHE A 284 18.99 3.52 -6.37
CA PHE A 284 17.78 2.82 -5.95
C PHE A 284 17.63 1.49 -6.69
N PHE A 285 17.29 0.43 -5.96
CA PHE A 285 16.89 -0.85 -6.54
C PHE A 285 15.37 -0.98 -6.44
N PRO A 286 14.62 -0.77 -7.52
CA PRO A 286 13.21 -1.12 -7.52
C PRO A 286 13.07 -2.64 -7.34
N LEU A 287 11.99 -3.04 -6.68
CA LEU A 287 11.71 -4.41 -6.31
C LEU A 287 10.53 -4.93 -7.13
N ASN A 288 10.59 -6.17 -7.60
CA ASN A 288 9.44 -6.86 -8.18
C ASN A 288 8.40 -7.22 -7.10
N ASP A 289 7.29 -7.82 -7.51
CA ASP A 289 6.19 -8.26 -6.63
C ASP A 289 6.61 -9.30 -5.57
N LYS A 290 7.67 -10.08 -5.84
CA LYS A 290 8.31 -11.01 -4.89
C LYS A 290 9.23 -10.31 -3.89
N GLY A 291 9.53 -9.04 -4.12
CA GLY A 291 10.42 -8.21 -3.31
C GLY A 291 11.90 -8.40 -3.63
N GLU A 292 12.22 -8.93 -4.81
CA GLU A 292 13.58 -9.14 -5.29
C GLU A 292 14.11 -7.87 -5.96
N LYS A 293 15.40 -7.58 -5.79
CA LYS A 293 16.05 -6.42 -6.41
C LYS A 293 16.25 -6.67 -7.90
N GLU A 294 15.89 -5.69 -8.71
CA GLU A 294 15.97 -5.77 -10.16
C GLU A 294 17.23 -5.06 -10.68
N ILE A 295 17.12 -3.77 -11.04
CA ILE A 295 18.20 -2.97 -11.62
C ILE A 295 18.68 -1.87 -10.67
N LEU A 296 19.97 -1.52 -10.69
CA LEU A 296 20.45 -0.32 -9.99
C LEU A 296 20.17 0.93 -10.82
N LEU A 297 19.35 1.84 -10.29
CA LEU A 297 19.11 3.15 -10.86
C LEU A 297 19.98 4.19 -10.12
N SER A 298 21.09 4.62 -10.75
CA SER A 298 22.11 5.47 -10.12
C SER A 298 21.71 6.95 -10.05
N LYS A 299 20.78 7.40 -10.89
CA LYS A 299 20.21 8.77 -10.88
C LYS A 299 18.69 8.69 -10.81
N ALA A 300 18.20 8.40 -9.61
CA ALA A 300 16.83 7.96 -9.40
C ALA A 300 16.08 8.83 -8.39
N GLY A 301 14.80 9.01 -8.68
CA GLY A 301 13.80 9.57 -7.79
C GLY A 301 12.80 8.51 -7.37
N ALA A 302 12.06 8.76 -6.30
CA ALA A 302 10.97 7.90 -5.87
C ALA A 302 9.87 8.68 -5.15
N ILE A 303 8.64 8.25 -5.38
CA ILE A 303 7.46 8.66 -4.63
C ILE A 303 6.80 7.39 -4.12
N VAL A 304 6.81 7.20 -2.81
CA VAL A 304 6.25 6.01 -2.15
C VAL A 304 5.44 6.42 -0.94
N SER A 305 4.44 5.61 -0.60
CA SER A 305 3.68 5.74 0.64
C SER A 305 3.93 4.52 1.51
N LEU A 306 4.26 4.76 2.77
CA LEU A 306 4.57 3.74 3.77
C LEU A 306 3.50 3.75 4.85
N GLY A 307 3.21 2.58 5.42
CA GLY A 307 2.31 2.44 6.56
C GLY A 307 2.73 1.34 7.51
N SER A 308 2.28 1.42 8.76
CA SER A 308 2.57 0.44 9.81
C SER A 308 1.59 -0.74 9.86
N GLY A 309 0.56 -0.75 9.01
CA GLY A 309 -0.45 -1.81 8.96
C GLY A 309 -1.74 -1.40 8.28
N LEU A 310 -2.70 -2.33 8.18
CA LEU A 310 -4.00 -2.09 7.57
C LEU A 310 -4.76 -0.95 8.27
N GLY A 311 -5.45 -0.11 7.50
CA GLY A 311 -6.20 1.03 8.04
C GLY A 311 -5.33 2.15 8.60
N ASN A 312 -4.02 2.15 8.34
CA ASN A 312 -3.14 3.25 8.74
C ASN A 312 -3.57 4.55 8.04
N SER A 313 -4.15 5.46 8.83
CA SER A 313 -4.69 6.74 8.38
C SER A 313 -3.69 7.90 8.47
N THR A 314 -2.46 7.62 8.90
CA THR A 314 -1.34 8.55 9.01
C THR A 314 -0.16 8.08 8.16
N PRO A 315 -0.34 7.92 6.83
CA PRO A 315 0.73 7.42 5.97
C PRO A 315 1.96 8.34 5.99
N LEU A 316 3.12 7.72 5.89
CA LEU A 316 4.39 8.39 5.66
C LEU A 316 4.74 8.32 4.17
N TRP A 317 4.60 9.44 3.48
CA TRP A 317 5.06 9.57 2.10
C TRP A 317 6.53 9.94 2.08
N LEU A 318 7.31 9.28 1.22
CA LEU A 318 8.66 9.71 0.88
C LEU A 318 8.65 10.27 -0.53
N ILE A 319 9.11 11.51 -0.69
CA ILE A 319 9.50 12.09 -1.97
C ILE A 319 11.01 12.26 -1.89
N THR A 320 11.74 11.35 -2.53
CA THR A 320 13.19 11.26 -2.37
C THR A 320 13.91 11.03 -3.69
N ALA A 321 15.21 11.28 -3.69
CA ALA A 321 16.06 11.05 -4.85
C ALA A 321 17.53 10.89 -4.44
N THR A 322 18.35 10.41 -5.36
CA THR A 322 19.80 10.28 -5.22
C THR A 322 20.51 11.63 -5.11
N ASP A 323 19.97 12.67 -5.75
CA ASP A 323 20.55 14.01 -5.81
C ASP A 323 19.47 15.10 -5.87
N GLN A 324 19.89 16.37 -5.79
CA GLN A 324 18.97 17.53 -5.71
C GLN A 324 18.22 17.80 -7.03
N ASP A 325 18.87 17.62 -8.18
CA ASP A 325 18.21 17.87 -9.48
C ASP A 325 17.12 16.84 -9.72
N THR A 326 17.43 15.57 -9.40
CA THR A 326 16.47 14.47 -9.47
C THR A 326 15.35 14.64 -8.43
N LEU A 327 15.65 15.17 -7.24
CA LEU A 327 14.64 15.49 -6.23
C LEU A 327 13.66 16.54 -6.74
N ASN A 328 14.15 17.61 -7.37
CA ASN A 328 13.29 18.64 -7.96
C ASN A 328 12.39 18.04 -9.05
N PHE A 329 12.96 17.27 -9.99
CA PHE A 329 12.18 16.58 -11.03
C PHE A 329 11.11 15.65 -10.42
N THR A 330 11.48 14.87 -9.41
CA THR A 330 10.56 13.94 -8.73
C THR A 330 9.41 14.70 -8.06
N LEU A 331 9.68 15.82 -7.40
CA LEU A 331 8.65 16.66 -6.82
C LEU A 331 7.72 17.25 -7.88
N ASP A 332 8.26 17.67 -9.02
CA ASP A 332 7.49 18.23 -10.14
C ASP A 332 6.47 17.21 -10.68
N LEU A 333 6.73 15.91 -10.58
CA LEU A 333 5.73 14.89 -10.92
C LEU A 333 4.47 14.98 -10.05
N VAL A 334 4.61 15.24 -8.74
CA VAL A 334 3.48 15.39 -7.82
C VAL A 334 2.69 16.67 -8.12
N ILE A 335 3.41 17.76 -8.37
CA ILE A 335 2.83 19.10 -8.50
C ILE A 335 2.20 19.29 -9.88
N GLU A 336 2.96 18.99 -10.93
CA GLU A 336 2.67 19.37 -12.32
C GLU A 336 2.09 18.22 -13.13
N LYS A 337 2.41 16.96 -12.78
CA LYS A 337 1.95 15.76 -13.49
C LYS A 337 1.28 14.71 -12.57
N PRO A 338 0.33 15.10 -11.71
CA PRO A 338 -0.27 14.20 -10.72
C PRO A 338 -0.97 12.97 -11.33
N SER A 339 -1.41 13.04 -12.60
CA SER A 339 -1.97 11.89 -13.31
C SER A 339 -0.99 10.72 -13.45
N LEU A 340 0.32 10.98 -13.40
CA LEU A 340 1.34 9.91 -13.41
C LEU A 340 1.31 9.08 -12.12
N LEU A 341 0.78 9.61 -11.01
CA LEU A 341 0.65 8.86 -9.77
C LEU A 341 -0.54 7.92 -9.80
N GLU A 342 -1.58 8.20 -10.61
CA GLU A 342 -2.82 7.43 -10.59
C GLU A 342 -2.58 5.92 -10.76
N ASN A 343 -3.30 5.16 -9.92
CA ASN A 343 -3.35 3.69 -9.95
C ASN A 343 -1.95 3.06 -9.84
N LYS A 344 -1.09 3.61 -8.99
CA LYS A 344 0.24 3.05 -8.67
C LYS A 344 0.38 2.84 -7.18
N ILE A 345 1.06 1.75 -6.81
CA ILE A 345 1.44 1.50 -5.43
C ILE A 345 2.50 2.52 -5.00
N GLY A 346 3.55 2.64 -5.81
CA GLY A 346 4.61 3.64 -5.73
C GLY A 346 5.18 3.90 -7.12
N LEU A 347 6.15 4.80 -7.23
CA LEU A 347 6.90 4.98 -8.47
C LEU A 347 8.37 5.28 -8.20
N VAL A 348 9.21 4.98 -9.20
CA VAL A 348 10.60 5.41 -9.28
C VAL A 348 10.86 6.11 -10.61
N THR A 349 11.94 6.88 -10.67
CA THR A 349 12.40 7.51 -11.90
C THR A 349 13.81 7.05 -12.25
N ASP A 350 14.11 7.05 -13.55
CA ASP A 350 15.47 6.91 -14.09
C ASP A 350 15.68 8.06 -15.08
N GLY A 351 16.40 9.08 -14.63
CA GLY A 351 16.37 10.38 -15.30
C GLY A 351 14.94 10.90 -15.46
N ALA A 352 14.51 11.12 -16.71
CA ALA A 352 13.17 11.63 -17.04
C ALA A 352 12.10 10.52 -17.17
N LYS A 353 12.48 9.24 -17.15
CA LYS A 353 11.55 8.13 -17.26
C LYS A 353 10.90 7.85 -15.91
N VAL A 354 9.64 7.41 -15.93
CA VAL A 354 8.86 7.11 -14.73
C VAL A 354 8.35 5.68 -14.82
N TYR A 355 8.58 4.90 -13.77
CA TYR A 355 8.17 3.50 -13.67
C TYR A 355 7.28 3.30 -12.46
N GLY A 356 6.16 2.60 -12.65
CA GLY A 356 5.31 2.16 -11.55
C GLY A 356 5.95 1.01 -10.78
N LEU A 357 5.68 0.95 -9.48
CA LEU A 357 6.04 -0.15 -8.60
C LEU A 357 4.79 -1.02 -8.28
N PRO A 358 4.94 -2.35 -8.06
CA PRO A 358 6.19 -3.15 -8.12
C PRO A 358 6.83 -3.15 -9.51
N TRP A 359 8.13 -3.38 -9.60
CA TRP A 359 8.88 -3.31 -10.86
C TRP A 359 8.54 -4.47 -11.80
N GLU A 360 8.39 -4.17 -13.09
CA GLU A 360 8.20 -5.18 -14.15
C GLU A 360 9.10 -4.95 -15.39
N GLY A 361 9.95 -3.91 -15.39
CA GLY A 361 10.79 -3.53 -16.54
C GLY A 361 10.09 -2.62 -17.53
#